data_AF-A0A358XKN9-F1
#
_entry.id   AF-A0A358XKN9-F1
#
_cell.length_a   1.000
_cell.length_b   1.000
_cell.length_c   1.000
_cell.angle_alpha   90.00
_cell.angle_beta   90.00
_cell.angle_gamma   90.00
#
_symmetry.space_group_name_H-M   'P 1'
#
loop_
_entity.id
_entity.type
_entity.pdbx_description
1 polymer ?
#
loop_
_entity_poly.entity_id
_entity_poly.type
_entity_poly.pdbx_seq_one_letter_code
_entity_poly.pdbx_strand_id
1 'polypeptide(L)'
;MSRKVNKQKAIELILVELDKGTTYTECLDLIGPKWSLSSTTFKRYWKEANTLHSARIQEVQSELKEERVEIEKERLKADLKTKNERVMILQSQIDDIITELEDGYCYDVNGRGKPYKRHLLPSEKTGMRKSIKDLQSEISKIEGDYAALKQDLNVNGSISPENWLKLQGGK
;
A
#
# COMPACT_ATOMS: atom_id res chain seq x y z
N MET A 1 -13.77 56.65 10.42
CA MET A 1 -12.50 56.38 11.13
C MET A 1 -11.90 55.10 10.57
N SER A 2 -10.76 55.17 9.87
CA SER A 2 -10.08 53.96 9.36
C SER A 2 -9.38 53.25 10.53
N ARG A 3 -9.81 52.02 10.85
CA ARG A 3 -9.15 51.19 11.87
C ARG A 3 -7.87 50.64 11.27
N LYS A 4 -6.73 51.08 11.80
CA LYS A 4 -5.41 50.56 11.44
C LYS A 4 -5.38 49.06 11.69
N VAL A 5 -5.21 48.27 10.62
CA VAL A 5 -5.16 46.81 10.71
C VAL A 5 -3.91 46.36 11.46
N ASN A 6 -4.05 45.29 12.26
CA ASN A 6 -2.94 44.65 12.94
C ASN A 6 -2.01 43.95 11.92
N LYS A 7 -0.69 44.14 12.05
CA LYS A 7 0.34 43.54 11.18
C LYS A 7 0.18 42.03 11.01
N GLN A 8 -0.01 41.27 12.08
CA GLN A 8 -0.13 39.81 12.00
C GLN A 8 -1.37 39.41 11.22
N LYS A 9 -2.50 40.04 11.52
CA LYS A 9 -3.76 39.82 10.81
C LYS A 9 -3.66 40.20 9.33
N ALA A 10 -2.84 41.20 9.01
CA ALA A 10 -2.54 41.58 7.64
C ALA A 10 -1.79 40.48 6.88
N ILE A 11 -0.74 39.95 7.51
CA ILE A 11 0.10 38.89 6.95
C ILE A 11 -0.68 37.58 6.80
N GLU A 12 -1.51 37.21 7.78
CA GLU A 12 -2.39 36.03 7.72
C GLU A 12 -3.36 36.10 6.53
N LEU A 13 -3.98 37.26 6.29
CA LEU A 13 -4.89 37.43 5.17
C LEU A 13 -4.17 37.42 3.83
N ILE A 14 -2.94 37.95 3.75
CA ILE A 14 -2.10 37.83 2.55
C ILE A 14 -1.71 36.36 2.32
N LEU A 15 -1.40 35.60 3.38
CA LEU A 15 -1.07 34.18 3.28
C LEU A 15 -2.24 33.36 2.70
N VAL A 16 -3.47 33.61 3.16
CA VAL A 16 -4.68 32.95 2.63
C VAL A 16 -4.87 33.23 1.13
N GLU A 17 -4.54 34.43 0.67
CA GLU A 17 -4.61 34.76 -0.75
C GLU A 17 -3.44 34.16 -1.56
N LEU A 18 -2.24 34.06 -0.97
CA LEU A 18 -1.11 33.35 -1.58
C LEU A 18 -1.38 31.85 -1.74
N ASP A 19 -2.06 31.22 -0.77
CA ASP A 19 -2.47 29.81 -0.86
C ASP A 19 -3.44 29.57 -2.03
N LYS A 20 -4.16 30.61 -2.49
CA LYS A 20 -5.04 30.56 -3.68
C LYS A 20 -4.30 30.86 -4.99
N GLY A 21 -3.01 31.17 -4.94
CA GLY A 21 -2.19 31.51 -6.11
C GLY A 21 -2.36 32.95 -6.60
N THR A 22 -2.85 33.86 -5.77
CA THR A 22 -2.99 35.28 -6.18
C THR A 22 -1.64 35.99 -6.32
N THR A 23 -1.59 36.93 -7.26
CA THR A 23 -0.43 37.78 -7.52
C THR A 23 -0.43 39.03 -6.64
N TYR A 24 0.71 39.72 -6.59
CA TYR A 24 0.87 40.95 -5.80
C TYR A 24 -0.19 42.01 -6.10
N THR A 25 -0.49 42.22 -7.37
CA THR A 25 -1.45 43.23 -7.84
C THR A 25 -2.87 42.88 -7.44
N GLU A 26 -3.27 41.63 -7.63
CA GLU A 26 -4.61 41.15 -7.25
C GLU A 26 -4.83 41.23 -5.74
N CYS A 27 -3.81 40.86 -4.96
CA CYS A 27 -3.88 40.93 -3.52
C CYS A 27 -3.92 42.39 -3.03
N LEU A 28 -3.15 43.28 -3.66
CA LEU A 28 -3.18 44.72 -3.35
C LEU A 28 -4.54 45.34 -3.66
N ASP A 29 -5.18 44.97 -4.77
CA ASP A 29 -6.49 45.50 -5.15
C ASP A 29 -7.61 44.99 -4.21
N LEU A 30 -7.51 43.74 -3.75
CA LEU A 30 -8.48 43.14 -2.83
C LEU A 30 -8.37 43.66 -1.39
N ILE A 31 -7.16 43.96 -0.95
CA ILE A 31 -6.83 44.21 0.46
C ILE A 31 -6.47 45.68 0.73
N GLY A 32 -5.76 46.33 -0.18
CA GLY A 32 -5.29 47.71 -0.07
C GLY A 32 -6.39 48.71 0.28
N PRO A 33 -7.54 48.71 -0.43
CA PRO A 33 -8.66 49.62 -0.13
C PRO A 33 -9.26 49.41 1.27
N LYS A 34 -9.25 48.18 1.79
CA LYS A 34 -9.88 47.82 3.07
C LYS A 34 -9.09 48.30 4.27
N TRP A 35 -7.77 48.45 4.16
CA TRP A 35 -6.89 48.73 5.30
C TRP A 35 -6.26 50.12 5.29
N SER A 36 -6.46 50.88 4.21
CA SER A 36 -5.87 52.22 4.05
C SER A 36 -4.34 52.21 4.27
N LEU A 37 -3.66 51.12 3.90
CA LEU A 37 -2.21 51.00 4.07
C LEU A 37 -1.47 51.80 3.00
N SER A 38 -0.31 52.35 3.36
CA SER A 38 0.62 52.87 2.36
C SER A 38 1.20 51.71 1.54
N SER A 39 1.47 51.96 0.26
CA SER A 39 2.08 50.99 -0.66
C SER A 39 3.37 50.37 -0.08
N THR A 40 4.20 51.18 0.58
CA THR A 40 5.43 50.72 1.26
C THR A 40 5.15 49.71 2.37
N THR A 41 4.09 49.93 3.15
CA THR A 41 3.71 49.03 4.26
C THR A 41 3.16 47.72 3.72
N PHE A 42 2.30 47.78 2.69
CA PHE A 42 1.78 46.60 2.02
C PHE A 42 2.91 45.75 1.42
N LYS A 43 3.84 46.37 0.69
CA LYS A 43 4.99 45.68 0.10
C LYS A 43 5.84 44.95 1.13
N ARG A 44 6.01 45.53 2.33
CA ARG A 44 6.72 44.86 3.44
C ARG A 44 5.95 43.63 3.92
N TYR A 45 4.65 43.74 4.15
CA TYR A 45 3.82 42.60 4.61
C TYR A 45 3.73 41.49 3.56
N TRP A 46 3.63 41.87 2.29
CA TRP A 46 3.67 40.93 1.17
C TRP A 46 4.98 40.13 1.13
N LYS A 47 6.12 40.81 1.34
CA LYS A 47 7.43 40.14 1.37
C LYS A 47 7.52 39.16 2.54
N GLU A 48 7.08 39.56 3.73
CA GLU A 48 7.06 38.69 4.92
C GLU A 48 6.13 37.47 4.71
N ALA A 49 4.94 37.68 4.15
CA ALA A 49 3.99 36.60 3.84
C ALA A 49 4.56 35.62 2.80
N ASN A 50 5.21 36.11 1.74
CA ASN A 50 5.84 35.24 0.74
C ASN A 50 6.98 34.38 1.32
N THR A 51 7.79 34.95 2.20
CA THR A 51 8.84 34.18 2.88
C THR A 51 8.24 33.04 3.71
N LEU A 52 7.16 33.32 4.46
CA LEU A 52 6.46 32.30 5.26
C LEU A 52 5.78 31.24 4.37
N HIS A 53 5.12 31.65 3.29
CA HIS A 53 4.47 30.75 2.35
C HIS A 53 5.50 29.83 1.65
N SER A 54 6.62 30.39 1.21
CA SER A 54 7.74 29.62 0.64
C SER A 54 8.28 28.58 1.63
N ALA A 55 8.47 28.97 2.90
CA ALA A 55 8.96 28.05 3.93
C ALA A 55 7.98 26.90 4.18
N ARG A 56 6.68 27.19 4.27
CA ARG A 56 5.62 26.16 4.42
C ARG A 56 5.57 25.20 3.23
N ILE A 57 5.63 25.73 2.00
CA ILE A 57 5.66 24.88 0.81
C ILE A 57 6.87 23.96 0.82
N GLN A 58 8.05 24.48 1.21
CA GLN A 58 9.26 23.67 1.30
C GLN A 58 9.14 22.56 2.35
N GLU A 59 8.58 22.85 3.52
CA GLU A 59 8.34 21.89 4.60
C GLU A 59 7.39 20.77 4.16
N VAL A 60 6.25 21.13 3.56
CA VAL A 60 5.30 20.16 2.99
C VAL A 60 5.95 19.32 1.87
N GLN A 61 6.79 19.94 1.03
CA GLN A 61 7.50 19.21 -0.01
C GLN A 61 8.57 18.27 0.54
N SER A 62 9.22 18.60 1.66
CA SER A 62 10.14 17.67 2.33
C SER A 62 9.40 16.49 2.93
N GLU A 63 8.29 16.72 3.63
CA GLU A 63 7.48 15.64 4.22
C GLU A 63 6.94 14.69 3.15
N LEU A 64 6.38 15.23 2.06
CA LEU A 64 5.91 14.44 0.93
C LEU A 64 7.02 13.66 0.23
N LYS A 65 8.26 14.20 0.21
CA LYS A 65 9.41 13.47 -0.34
C LYS A 65 9.82 12.32 0.57
N GLU A 66 9.84 12.53 1.88
CA GLU A 66 10.15 11.49 2.87
C GLU A 66 9.13 10.36 2.80
N GLU A 67 7.84 10.68 2.75
CA GLU A 67 6.77 9.69 2.61
C GLU A 67 6.91 8.90 1.30
N ARG A 68 7.17 9.57 0.17
CA ARG A 68 7.40 8.90 -1.12
C ARG A 68 8.62 7.97 -1.08
N VAL A 69 9.70 8.40 -0.44
CA VAL A 69 10.91 7.58 -0.27
C VAL A 69 10.61 6.35 0.57
N GLU A 70 9.83 6.49 1.64
CA GLU A 70 9.47 5.36 2.51
C GLU A 70 8.55 4.35 1.79
N ILE A 71 7.55 4.83 1.05
CA ILE A 71 6.69 3.99 0.21
C ILE A 71 7.54 3.23 -0.83
N GLU A 72 8.48 3.90 -1.49
CA GLU A 72 9.33 3.26 -2.49
C GLU A 72 10.29 2.23 -1.86
N LYS A 73 10.83 2.49 -0.67
CA LYS A 73 11.60 1.50 0.08
C LYS A 73 10.77 0.26 0.43
N GLU A 74 9.54 0.44 0.92
CA GLU A 74 8.66 -0.69 1.25
C GLU A 74 8.28 -1.50 0.02
N ARG A 75 8.02 -0.82 -1.11
CA ARG A 75 7.80 -1.48 -2.40
C ARG A 75 9.03 -2.27 -2.86
N LEU A 76 10.23 -1.68 -2.78
CA LEU A 76 11.47 -2.35 -3.13
C LEU A 76 11.76 -3.54 -2.20
N LYS A 77 11.48 -3.43 -0.90
CA LYS A 77 11.56 -4.57 0.03
C LYS A 77 10.59 -5.68 -0.37
N ALA A 78 9.37 -5.34 -0.79
CA ALA A 78 8.40 -6.32 -1.27
C ALA A 78 8.86 -7.02 -2.57
N ASP A 79 9.44 -6.27 -3.50
CA ASP A 79 10.00 -6.79 -4.75
C ASP A 79 11.28 -7.61 -4.52
N LEU A 80 12.07 -7.29 -3.49
CA LEU A 80 13.31 -7.97 -3.12
C LEU A 80 13.14 -9.11 -2.12
N LYS A 81 11.89 -9.47 -1.75
CA LYS A 81 11.66 -10.60 -0.83
C LYS A 81 12.39 -11.83 -1.32
N THR A 82 13.25 -12.34 -0.45
CA THR A 82 14.01 -13.56 -0.71
C THR A 82 13.06 -14.74 -0.88
N LYS A 83 13.56 -15.79 -1.53
CA LYS A 83 12.83 -17.06 -1.71
C LYS A 83 12.22 -17.56 -0.38
N ASN A 84 12.99 -17.53 0.70
CA ASN A 84 12.56 -18.01 2.02
C ASN A 84 11.45 -17.13 2.62
N GLU A 85 11.55 -15.81 2.51
CA GLU A 85 10.51 -14.90 3.01
C GLU A 85 9.18 -15.10 2.28
N ARG A 86 9.22 -15.35 0.97
CA ARG A 86 8.03 -15.65 0.18
C ARG A 86 7.38 -16.95 0.62
N VAL A 87 8.18 -17.99 0.87
CA VAL A 87 7.68 -19.27 1.41
C VAL A 87 7.07 -19.10 2.80
N MET A 88 7.73 -18.38 3.71
CA MET A 88 7.19 -18.14 5.06
C MET A 88 5.84 -17.42 5.05
N ILE A 89 5.66 -16.44 4.16
CA ILE A 89 4.37 -15.74 4.02
C ILE A 89 3.28 -16.69 3.55
N LEU A 90 3.57 -17.51 2.53
CA LEU A 90 2.61 -18.48 2.01
C LEU A 90 2.28 -19.56 3.06
N GLN A 91 3.26 -19.98 3.86
CA GLN A 91 3.05 -20.92 4.98
C GLN A 91 2.16 -20.31 6.06
N SER A 92 2.40 -19.06 6.47
CA SER A 92 1.54 -18.35 7.43
C SER A 92 0.09 -18.28 6.96
N GLN A 93 -0.15 -18.02 5.67
CA GLN A 93 -1.50 -18.00 5.11
C GLN A 93 -2.16 -19.39 5.12
N ILE A 94 -1.39 -20.45 4.90
CA ILE A 94 -1.89 -21.82 5.01
C ILE A 94 -2.27 -22.13 6.46
N ASP A 95 -1.43 -21.76 7.44
CA ASP A 95 -1.68 -22.00 8.85
C ASP A 95 -2.93 -21.27 9.35
N ASP A 96 -3.14 -20.03 8.90
CA ASP A 96 -4.36 -19.26 9.19
C ASP A 96 -5.62 -19.99 8.67
N ILE A 97 -5.59 -20.46 7.42
CA ILE A 97 -6.72 -21.19 6.82
C ILE A 97 -6.95 -22.53 7.52
N ILE A 98 -5.89 -23.22 7.94
CA ILE A 98 -5.99 -24.46 8.71
C ILE A 98 -6.66 -24.18 10.06
N THR A 99 -6.24 -23.13 10.76
CA THR A 99 -6.83 -22.72 12.04
C THR A 99 -8.32 -22.41 11.88
N GLU A 100 -8.71 -21.69 10.83
CA GLU A 100 -10.13 -21.42 10.53
C GLU A 100 -10.93 -22.70 10.21
N LEU A 101 -10.31 -23.66 9.51
CA LEU A 101 -10.92 -24.96 9.19
C LEU A 101 -11.11 -25.83 10.45
N GLU A 102 -10.14 -25.81 11.36
CA GLU A 102 -10.17 -26.52 12.65
C GLU A 102 -11.21 -25.93 13.60
N ASP A 103 -11.24 -24.60 13.71
CA ASP A 103 -12.27 -23.89 14.47
C ASP A 103 -13.66 -24.18 13.90
N GLY A 104 -13.78 -24.26 12.57
CA GLY A 104 -15.01 -24.68 11.90
C GLY A 104 -16.11 -23.62 11.88
N TYR A 105 -15.77 -22.37 12.21
CA TYR A 105 -16.69 -21.23 12.25
C TYR A 105 -16.20 -20.06 11.41
N CYS A 106 -17.14 -19.27 10.89
CA CYS A 106 -16.87 -17.99 10.25
C CYS A 106 -17.82 -16.91 10.78
N TYR A 107 -17.45 -15.65 10.56
CA TYR A 107 -18.30 -14.51 10.86
C TYR A 107 -19.02 -14.05 9.60
N ASP A 108 -20.34 -14.02 9.68
CA ASP A 108 -21.20 -13.54 8.60
C ASP A 108 -21.91 -12.26 9.04
N VAL A 109 -22.21 -11.38 8.09
CA VAL A 109 -22.86 -10.10 8.37
C VAL A 109 -24.29 -10.18 7.90
N ASN A 110 -25.23 -10.20 8.84
CA ASN A 110 -26.64 -10.08 8.48
C ASN A 110 -26.89 -8.73 7.78
N GLY A 111 -27.94 -8.62 6.96
CA GLY A 111 -28.34 -7.37 6.29
C GLY A 111 -28.64 -6.16 7.20
N ARG A 112 -28.45 -6.29 8.52
CA ARG A 112 -28.47 -5.22 9.53
C ARG A 112 -27.08 -4.85 10.08
N GLY A 113 -25.99 -5.34 9.48
CA GLY A 113 -24.61 -4.93 9.76
C GLY A 113 -23.98 -5.52 11.02
N LYS A 114 -24.64 -6.41 11.76
CA LYS A 114 -24.05 -7.08 12.93
C LYS A 114 -23.43 -8.42 12.52
N PRO A 115 -22.11 -8.62 12.73
CA PRO A 115 -21.48 -9.90 12.49
C PRO A 115 -21.96 -10.94 13.51
N TYR A 116 -22.19 -12.18 13.07
CA TYR A 116 -22.53 -13.30 13.94
C TYR A 116 -21.69 -14.52 13.55
N LYS A 117 -21.39 -15.37 14.54
CA LYS A 117 -20.61 -16.59 14.37
C LYS A 117 -21.53 -17.71 13.85
N ARG A 118 -21.16 -18.33 12.74
CA ARG A 118 -21.84 -19.51 12.18
C ARG A 118 -20.84 -20.60 11.81
N HIS A 119 -21.31 -21.83 11.63
CA HIS A 119 -20.46 -22.89 11.11
C HIS A 119 -20.11 -22.65 9.63
N LEU A 120 -18.91 -23.10 9.26
CA LEU A 120 -18.46 -23.15 7.88
C LEU A 120 -19.32 -24.12 7.06
N LEU A 121 -19.80 -23.66 5.92
CA LEU A 121 -20.53 -24.46 4.94
C LEU A 121 -19.56 -25.44 4.24
N PRO A 122 -20.04 -26.61 3.77
CA PRO A 122 -19.21 -27.56 3.03
C PRO A 122 -18.53 -26.97 1.78
N SER A 123 -19.20 -26.03 1.10
CA SER A 123 -18.64 -25.30 -0.05
C SER A 123 -17.47 -24.40 0.35
N GLU A 124 -17.58 -23.70 1.49
CA GLU A 124 -16.52 -22.83 2.02
C GLU A 124 -15.30 -23.66 2.45
N LYS A 125 -15.53 -24.80 3.12
CA LYS A 125 -14.47 -25.76 3.47
C LYS A 125 -13.74 -26.29 2.22
N THR A 126 -14.49 -26.59 1.16
CA THR A 126 -13.91 -27.02 -0.13
C THR A 126 -13.09 -25.90 -0.77
N GLY A 127 -13.59 -24.65 -0.73
CA GLY A 127 -12.87 -23.47 -1.21
C GLY A 127 -11.56 -23.25 -0.46
N MET A 128 -11.59 -23.25 0.87
CA MET A 128 -10.42 -23.12 1.74
C MET A 128 -9.37 -24.20 1.48
N ARG A 129 -9.79 -25.47 1.37
CA ARG A 129 -8.89 -26.59 1.01
C ARG A 129 -8.25 -26.42 -0.36
N LYS A 130 -8.99 -25.85 -1.32
CA LYS A 130 -8.43 -25.53 -2.64
C LYS A 130 -7.39 -24.42 -2.52
N SER A 131 -7.66 -23.36 -1.77
CA SER A 131 -6.69 -22.29 -1.50
C SER A 131 -5.40 -22.82 -0.89
N ILE A 132 -5.48 -23.72 0.11
CA ILE A 132 -4.31 -24.39 0.68
C ILE A 132 -3.50 -25.10 -0.40
N LYS A 133 -4.15 -25.89 -1.25
CA LYS A 133 -3.47 -26.63 -2.34
C LYS A 133 -2.80 -25.68 -3.33
N ASP A 134 -3.45 -24.58 -3.68
CA ASP A 134 -2.91 -23.59 -4.62
C ASP A 134 -1.68 -22.90 -4.03
N LEU A 135 -1.72 -22.49 -2.75
CA LEU A 135 -0.59 -21.91 -2.02
C LEU A 135 0.58 -22.89 -1.88
N GLN A 136 0.30 -24.16 -1.54
CA GLN A 136 1.32 -25.22 -1.51
C GLN A 136 1.97 -25.43 -2.88
N SER A 137 1.19 -25.35 -3.96
CA SER A 137 1.73 -25.45 -5.32
C SER A 137 2.67 -24.29 -5.67
N GLU A 138 2.40 -23.09 -5.13
CA GLU A 138 3.25 -21.92 -5.30
C GLU A 138 4.55 -22.07 -4.52
N ILE A 139 4.49 -22.58 -3.28
CA ILE A 139 5.68 -22.97 -2.50
C ILE A 139 6.53 -23.96 -3.29
N SER A 140 5.97 -25.06 -3.81
CA SER A 140 6.75 -26.05 -4.59
C SER A 140 7.36 -25.47 -5.87
N LYS A 141 6.73 -24.47 -6.52
CA LYS A 141 7.30 -23.78 -7.68
C LYS A 141 8.49 -22.90 -7.26
N ILE A 142 8.36 -22.21 -6.14
CA ILE A 142 9.41 -21.36 -5.57
C ILE A 142 10.60 -22.23 -5.11
N GLU A 143 10.32 -23.36 -4.45
CA GLU A 143 11.32 -24.31 -3.94
C GLU A 143 12.06 -25.05 -5.04
N GLY A 144 11.42 -25.26 -6.20
CA GLY A 144 12.01 -25.92 -7.36
C GLY A 144 11.54 -27.37 -7.54
N ASP A 145 10.78 -27.90 -6.58
CA ASP A 145 10.25 -29.26 -6.57
C ASP A 145 9.19 -29.50 -7.67
N TYR A 146 8.60 -28.42 -8.20
CA TYR A 146 7.62 -28.49 -9.28
C TYR A 146 8.21 -29.04 -10.60
N ALA A 147 9.51 -28.86 -10.85
CA ALA A 147 10.17 -29.37 -12.05
C ALA A 147 10.46 -30.88 -11.97
N ALA A 148 10.85 -31.38 -10.79
CA ALA A 148 11.09 -32.80 -10.54
C ALA A 148 9.78 -33.62 -10.66
N LEU A 149 8.67 -33.10 -10.10
CA LEU A 149 7.38 -33.79 -10.14
C LEU A 149 6.83 -33.99 -11.57
N LYS A 150 7.05 -33.02 -12.48
CA LYS A 150 6.64 -33.14 -13.89
C LYS A 150 7.51 -34.11 -14.69
N GLN A 151 8.78 -34.26 -14.37
CA GLN A 151 9.63 -35.28 -15.00
C GLN A 151 9.19 -36.68 -14.58
N ASP A 152 8.90 -36.90 -13.29
CA ASP A 152 8.42 -38.21 -12.81
C ASP A 152 7.04 -38.59 -13.35
N LEU A 153 6.13 -37.63 -13.54
CA LEU A 153 4.84 -37.86 -14.20
C LEU A 153 4.99 -38.23 -15.68
N ASN A 154 6.07 -37.78 -16.34
CA ASN A 154 6.38 -38.16 -17.72
C ASN A 154 7.03 -39.56 -17.81
N VAL A 155 7.52 -40.11 -16.68
CA VAL A 155 8.13 -41.46 -16.60
C VAL A 155 7.07 -42.55 -16.32
N ASN A 156 5.92 -42.20 -15.74
CA ASN A 156 4.86 -43.18 -15.44
C ASN A 156 3.90 -43.51 -16.60
N GLY A 157 4.16 -43.00 -17.82
CA GLY A 157 3.45 -43.40 -19.04
C GLY A 157 4.21 -44.40 -19.92
N SER A 158 5.50 -44.64 -19.66
CA SER A 158 6.32 -45.53 -20.48
C SER A 158 7.56 -45.97 -19.71
N ILE A 159 7.61 -47.26 -19.38
CA ILE A 159 8.79 -47.92 -18.84
C ILE A 159 9.93 -47.76 -19.87
N SER A 160 11.03 -47.11 -19.46
CA SER A 160 12.26 -47.07 -20.26
C SER A 160 12.73 -48.52 -20.56
N PRO A 161 13.08 -48.85 -21.82
CA PRO A 161 13.50 -50.20 -22.24
C PRO A 161 14.64 -50.79 -21.39
N GLU A 162 15.48 -49.94 -20.80
CA GLU A 162 16.63 -50.33 -19.99
C GLU A 162 16.24 -50.98 -18.65
N ASN A 163 15.06 -50.65 -18.11
CA ASN A 163 14.55 -51.23 -16.87
C ASN A 163 13.79 -52.55 -17.10
N TRP A 164 13.36 -52.84 -18.33
CA TRP A 164 12.66 -54.09 -18.68
C TRP A 164 13.63 -55.29 -18.70
N LEU A 165 14.86 -55.08 -19.18
CA LEU A 165 15.92 -56.10 -19.24
C LEU A 165 16.41 -56.53 -17.86
N LYS A 166 16.41 -55.64 -16.86
CA LYS A 166 16.81 -55.97 -15.48
C LYS A 166 15.77 -56.80 -14.72
N LEU A 167 14.50 -56.79 -15.14
CA LEU A 167 13.43 -57.59 -14.56
C LEU A 167 13.30 -59.00 -15.16
N GLN A 168 13.84 -59.23 -16.36
CA GLN A 168 13.78 -60.51 -17.06
C GLN A 168 14.99 -61.43 -16.79
N GLY A 169 16.10 -60.88 -16.27
CA GLY A 169 17.37 -61.61 -16.07
C GLY A 169 17.59 -62.20 -14.67
N GLY A 170 16.57 -62.22 -13.80
CA GLY A 170 16.68 -62.71 -12.42
C GLY A 170 16.07 -64.09 -12.23
N LYS A 171 16.72 -65.14 -12.73
CA LYS A 171 16.65 -66.52 -12.21
C LYS A 171 18.03 -67.13 -12.19
#